data_AF-A0A426V4J2-F1
#
_entry.id   AF-A0A426V4J2-F1
#
_cell.length_a   1.000
_cell.length_b   1.000
_cell.length_c   1.000
_cell.angle_alpha   90.00
_cell.angle_beta   90.00
_cell.angle_gamma   90.00
#
_symmetry.space_group_name_H-M   'P 1'
#
loop_
_entity.id
_entity.type
_entity.pdbx_description
1 polymer ?
#
loop_
_entity_poly.entity_id
_entity_poly.type
_entity_poly.pdbx_seq_one_letter_code
_entity_poly.pdbx_strand_id
1 'polypeptide(L)'
;MARRSAGTAATAIARPAIQKLLKGRSLEFKPRGHADRPVFKKVTTNNYADVPKPFKNDKGRWVLHVKRHEGWNQADYRSKVDSMRQAGQNGQLRYVKDTSAKRTGAQGKKRDLEEENAVREAIQKEDAGDLPGAQAHLDERLRTLDRQEADHIIELQIDGKDELANLKMIDATTNHGMGGQLRSQIVAATNQGMQPGDLVEIVEVPGTLRNR
;
A
#
# COMPACT_ATOMS: atom_id res chain seq x y z
N MET A 1 -35.81 -2.71 -6.96
CA MET A 1 -35.31 -3.97 -7.55
C MET A 1 -34.01 -4.35 -6.85
N ALA A 2 -34.05 -5.39 -6.02
CA ALA A 2 -32.89 -5.91 -5.30
C ALA A 2 -32.00 -6.74 -6.24
N ARG A 3 -30.75 -6.32 -6.47
CA ARG A 3 -29.75 -7.17 -7.13
C ARG A 3 -29.14 -8.09 -6.09
N ARG A 4 -29.51 -9.37 -6.17
CA ARG A 4 -28.89 -10.47 -5.42
C ARG A 4 -27.43 -10.61 -5.86
N SER A 5 -26.49 -10.38 -4.96
CA SER A 5 -25.10 -10.84 -5.11
C SER A 5 -24.98 -12.22 -4.48
N ALA A 6 -25.35 -13.27 -5.22
CA ALA A 6 -24.95 -14.63 -4.87
C ALA A 6 -23.48 -14.77 -5.30
N GLY A 7 -22.56 -14.45 -4.38
CA GLY A 7 -21.15 -14.76 -4.54
C GLY A 7 -20.95 -16.25 -4.28
N THR A 8 -20.84 -17.04 -5.35
CA THR A 8 -20.40 -18.42 -5.27
C THR A 8 -19.03 -18.42 -4.59
N ALA A 9 -18.93 -19.01 -3.40
CA ALA A 9 -17.66 -19.27 -2.74
C ALA A 9 -16.92 -20.33 -3.57
N ALA A 10 -16.23 -19.89 -4.62
CA ALA A 10 -15.23 -20.71 -5.29
C ALA A 10 -14.25 -21.14 -4.20
N THR A 11 -14.07 -22.45 -4.03
CA THR A 11 -13.04 -23.01 -3.15
C THR A 11 -11.73 -22.35 -3.53
N ALA A 12 -11.26 -21.42 -2.70
CA ALA A 12 -10.00 -20.76 -2.96
C ALA A 12 -8.92 -21.85 -2.88
N ILE A 13 -8.16 -22.05 -3.95
CA ILE A 13 -7.08 -23.04 -4.01
C ILE A 13 -5.76 -22.28 -3.99
N ALA A 14 -4.74 -22.82 -3.31
CA ALA A 14 -3.39 -22.26 -3.34
C ALA A 14 -2.87 -22.14 -4.78
N ARG A 15 -2.10 -21.10 -5.07
CA ARG A 15 -1.53 -20.87 -6.42
C ARG A 15 -0.44 -21.92 -6.73
N PRO A 16 -0.17 -22.28 -8.01
CA PRO A 16 0.75 -23.36 -8.37
C PRO A 16 2.16 -23.24 -7.78
N ALA A 17 2.70 -22.03 -7.68
CA ALA A 17 4.02 -21.79 -7.07
C ALA A 17 4.04 -22.17 -5.57
N ILE A 18 2.99 -21.82 -4.82
CA ILE A 18 2.84 -22.17 -3.42
C ILE A 18 2.59 -23.68 -3.25
N GLN A 19 1.76 -24.28 -4.11
CA GLN A 19 1.57 -25.74 -4.11
C GLN A 19 2.90 -26.48 -4.29
N LYS A 20 3.76 -25.99 -5.19
CA LYS A 20 5.09 -26.56 -5.41
C LYS A 20 5.98 -26.44 -4.18
N LEU A 21 5.95 -25.30 -3.47
CA LEU A 21 6.73 -25.10 -2.24
C LEU A 21 6.28 -26.02 -1.10
N LEU A 22 4.98 -26.27 -0.99
CA LEU A 22 4.38 -27.09 0.07
C LEU A 22 4.41 -28.60 -0.21
N LYS A 23 4.87 -29.02 -1.39
CA LYS A 23 4.90 -30.44 -1.75
C LYS A 23 5.78 -31.22 -0.76
N GLY A 24 5.17 -32.15 -0.03
CA GLY A 24 5.85 -32.97 0.98
C GLY A 24 6.10 -32.26 2.31
N ARG A 25 5.47 -31.10 2.53
CA ARG A 25 5.52 -30.35 3.80
C ARG A 25 4.27 -30.61 4.63
N SER A 26 4.37 -30.42 5.95
CA SER A 26 3.23 -30.54 6.87
C SER A 26 2.47 -29.22 7.06
N LEU A 27 2.96 -28.14 6.43
CA LEU A 27 2.35 -26.82 6.48
C LEU A 27 1.04 -26.74 5.68
N GLU A 28 0.04 -26.12 6.29
CA GLU A 28 -1.25 -25.84 5.66
C GLU A 28 -1.31 -24.37 5.20
N PHE A 29 -1.48 -24.14 3.90
CA PHE A 29 -1.69 -22.80 3.36
C PHE A 29 -3.16 -22.50 3.18
N LYS A 30 -3.63 -21.45 3.86
CA LYS A 30 -5.00 -20.95 3.77
C LYS A 30 -5.05 -19.85 2.70
N PRO A 31 -5.64 -20.07 1.51
CA PRO A 31 -5.69 -19.07 0.46
C PRO A 31 -6.64 -17.91 0.79
N ARG A 32 -6.52 -16.80 0.07
CA ARG A 32 -7.37 -15.62 0.29
C ARG A 32 -8.85 -15.98 0.15
N GLY A 33 -9.67 -15.51 1.08
CA GLY A 33 -11.11 -15.83 1.13
C GLY A 33 -11.43 -17.18 1.78
N HIS A 34 -10.43 -17.89 2.29
CA HIS A 34 -10.64 -19.00 3.22
C HIS A 34 -11.40 -18.53 4.46
N ALA A 35 -12.23 -19.39 5.06
CA ALA A 35 -13.09 -19.03 6.19
C ALA A 35 -12.31 -18.43 7.39
N ASP A 36 -11.13 -18.98 7.66
CA ASP A 36 -10.22 -18.50 8.72
C ASP A 36 -9.47 -17.18 8.40
N ARG A 37 -9.66 -16.65 7.18
CA ARG A 37 -9.05 -15.41 6.70
C ARG A 37 -10.15 -14.37 6.48
N PRO A 38 -10.61 -13.69 7.55
CA PRO A 38 -11.74 -12.78 7.45
C PRO A 38 -11.44 -11.63 6.48
N VAL A 39 -12.48 -11.23 5.75
CA VAL A 39 -12.40 -10.10 4.83
C VAL A 39 -12.16 -8.82 5.63
N PHE A 40 -11.00 -8.20 5.43
CA PHE A 40 -10.68 -6.93 6.04
C PHE A 40 -11.58 -5.82 5.47
N LYS A 41 -12.35 -5.15 6.34
CA LYS A 41 -13.11 -3.96 5.99
C LYS A 41 -12.21 -2.74 6.13
N LYS A 42 -11.94 -2.09 5.00
CA LYS A 42 -11.13 -0.88 4.94
C LYS A 42 -11.89 0.29 5.55
N VAL A 43 -11.17 1.14 6.28
CA VAL A 43 -11.68 2.44 6.72
C VAL A 43 -11.05 3.50 5.83
N THR A 44 -11.88 4.33 5.18
CA THR A 44 -11.40 5.45 4.38
C THR A 44 -11.45 6.75 5.19
N THR A 45 -10.34 7.47 5.16
CA THR A 45 -10.24 8.81 5.74
C THR A 45 -10.53 9.83 4.63
N ASN A 46 -11.45 10.77 4.84
CA ASN A 46 -11.87 11.71 3.79
C ASN A 46 -11.80 13.20 4.19
N ASN A 47 -11.37 13.52 5.43
CA ASN A 47 -11.31 14.89 5.92
C ASN A 47 -9.87 15.37 6.08
N TYR A 48 -9.46 16.30 5.22
CA TYR A 48 -8.10 16.86 5.17
C TYR A 48 -8.06 18.38 5.37
N ALA A 49 -9.13 18.98 5.91
CA ALA A 49 -9.24 20.43 6.04
C ALA A 49 -8.11 21.07 6.88
N ASP A 50 -7.56 20.33 7.85
CA ASP A 50 -6.49 20.77 8.74
C ASP A 50 -5.08 20.56 8.14
N VAL A 51 -4.99 20.23 6.85
CA VAL A 51 -3.74 20.13 6.08
C VAL A 51 -3.56 21.44 5.30
N PRO A 52 -2.41 22.14 5.41
CA PRO A 52 -2.18 23.38 4.67
C PRO A 52 -2.36 23.20 3.17
N LYS A 53 -2.83 24.26 2.50
CA LYS A 53 -2.96 24.27 1.04
C LYS A 53 -1.57 24.16 0.39
N PRO A 54 -1.48 23.51 -0.78
CA PRO A 54 -0.23 23.47 -1.51
C PRO A 54 0.11 24.86 -2.07
N PHE A 55 1.40 25.12 -2.25
CA PHE A 55 1.90 26.36 -2.83
C PHE A 55 3.21 26.12 -3.59
N LYS A 56 3.62 27.05 -4.44
CA LYS A 56 4.92 27.02 -5.12
C LYS A 56 5.93 27.84 -4.31
N ASN A 57 7.03 27.22 -3.88
CA ASN A 57 8.07 27.90 -3.11
C ASN A 57 9.02 28.71 -4.02
N ASP A 58 9.92 29.49 -3.41
CA ASP A 58 10.87 30.36 -4.12
C ASP A 58 11.86 29.60 -5.03
N LYS A 59 12.00 28.28 -4.83
CA LYS A 59 12.80 27.38 -5.67
C LYS A 59 12.03 26.85 -6.87
N GLY A 60 10.80 27.32 -7.08
CA GLY A 60 9.92 26.90 -8.17
C GLY A 60 9.34 25.48 -7.99
N ARG A 61 9.34 24.93 -6.77
CA ARG A 61 8.80 23.59 -6.46
C ARG A 61 7.43 23.70 -5.81
N TRP A 62 6.53 22.82 -6.16
CA TRP A 62 5.25 22.69 -5.47
C TRP A 62 5.42 21.95 -4.16
N VAL A 63 5.07 22.60 -3.06
CA VAL A 63 5.05 22.02 -1.73
C VAL A 63 3.68 21.40 -1.50
N LEU A 64 3.64 20.08 -1.34
CA LEU A 64 2.44 19.34 -0.94
C LEU A 64 2.60 18.91 0.52
N HIS A 65 1.54 19.09 1.28
CA HIS A 65 1.55 18.78 2.70
C HIS A 65 0.92 17.43 2.98
N VAL A 66 1.55 16.66 3.86
CA VAL A 66 1.00 15.41 4.39
C VAL A 66 0.93 15.48 5.91
N LYS A 67 -0.11 14.88 6.49
CA LYS A 67 -0.31 14.84 7.94
C LYS A 67 -0.90 13.50 8.32
N ARG A 68 -0.28 12.83 9.29
CA ARG A 68 -0.74 11.52 9.76
C ARG A 68 -2.15 11.61 10.35
N HIS A 69 -2.95 10.59 10.09
CA HIS A 69 -4.25 10.42 10.75
C HIS A 69 -4.19 9.40 11.89
N GLU A 70 -5.06 9.57 12.87
CA GLU A 70 -5.32 8.60 13.93
C GLU A 70 -5.88 7.30 13.33
N GLY A 71 -5.32 6.17 13.73
CA GLY A 71 -5.65 4.87 13.14
C GLY A 71 -4.80 4.49 11.93
N TRP A 72 -3.93 5.37 11.42
CA TRP A 72 -2.92 4.96 10.44
C TRP A 72 -1.74 4.28 11.12
N ASN A 73 -1.24 3.21 10.48
CA ASN A 73 0.01 2.55 10.83
C ASN A 73 1.17 3.56 10.70
N GLN A 74 1.83 3.82 11.83
CA GLN A 74 2.88 4.83 11.91
C GLN A 74 4.13 4.46 11.11
N ALA A 75 4.52 3.18 11.10
CA ALA A 75 5.71 2.72 10.39
C ALA A 75 5.52 2.83 8.87
N ASP A 76 4.35 2.40 8.39
CA ASP A 76 3.97 2.47 6.98
C ASP A 76 3.85 3.93 6.51
N TYR A 77 3.19 4.77 7.30
CA TYR A 77 3.10 6.21 7.04
C TYR A 77 4.49 6.84 6.89
N ARG A 78 5.37 6.62 7.88
CA ARG A 78 6.74 7.16 7.86
C ARG A 78 7.53 6.65 6.67
N SER A 79 7.50 5.34 6.40
CA SER A 79 8.24 4.78 5.26
C SER A 79 7.83 5.43 3.95
N LYS A 80 6.53 5.71 3.74
CA LYS A 80 6.02 6.35 2.53
C LYS A 80 6.43 7.83 2.48
N VAL A 81 6.22 8.58 3.56
CA VAL A 81 6.61 10.00 3.66
C VAL A 81 8.11 10.19 3.46
N ASP A 82 8.96 9.42 4.14
CA ASP A 82 10.41 9.58 4.06
C ASP A 82 10.94 9.29 2.66
N SER A 83 10.38 8.28 1.99
CA SER A 83 10.75 7.95 0.61
C SER A 83 10.37 9.05 -0.37
N MET A 84 9.17 9.64 -0.24
CA MET A 84 8.77 10.78 -1.07
C MET A 84 9.57 12.04 -0.74
N ARG A 85 9.87 12.29 0.54
CA ARG A 85 10.70 13.43 0.98
C ARG A 85 12.10 13.34 0.38
N GLN A 86 12.73 12.16 0.45
CA GLN A 86 14.05 11.92 -0.12
C GLN A 86 14.04 12.10 -1.65
N ALA A 87 13.05 11.55 -2.35
CA ALA A 87 12.91 11.75 -3.79
C ALA A 87 12.69 13.23 -4.17
N GLY A 88 11.91 13.97 -3.38
CA GLY A 88 11.72 15.42 -3.56
C GLY A 88 13.02 16.20 -3.38
N GLN A 89 13.77 15.92 -2.31
CA GLN A 89 15.09 16.53 -2.04
C GLN A 89 16.07 16.27 -3.19
N ASN A 90 16.05 15.06 -3.77
CA ASN A 90 16.89 14.69 -4.91
C ASN A 90 16.40 15.27 -6.26
N GLY A 91 15.28 16.00 -6.29
CA GLY A 91 14.71 16.56 -7.53
C GLY A 91 14.11 15.50 -8.47
N GLN A 92 13.78 14.34 -7.93
CA GLN A 92 13.22 13.20 -8.66
C GLN A 92 11.69 13.18 -8.61
N LEU A 93 11.07 13.92 -7.70
CA LEU A 93 9.63 13.94 -7.53
C LEU A 93 9.02 15.03 -8.43
N ARG A 94 8.31 14.60 -9.47
CA ARG A 94 7.66 15.49 -10.45
C ARG A 94 6.18 15.17 -10.57
N TYR A 95 5.35 16.21 -10.67
CA TYR A 95 3.96 15.99 -10.99
C TYR A 95 3.84 15.35 -12.38
N VAL A 96 3.12 14.25 -12.44
CA VAL A 96 2.78 13.56 -13.67
C VAL A 96 1.28 13.36 -13.70
N LYS A 97 0.67 13.58 -14.86
CA LYS A 97 -0.77 13.35 -15.01
C LYS A 97 -1.05 11.86 -14.82
N ASP A 98 -2.09 11.55 -14.05
CA ASP A 98 -2.60 10.18 -13.93
C ASP A 98 -3.09 9.71 -15.30
N THR A 99 -2.41 8.72 -15.86
CA THR A 99 -2.82 8.07 -17.10
C THR A 99 -2.97 6.57 -16.84
N SER A 100 -4.08 5.99 -17.29
CA SER A 100 -4.37 4.56 -17.16
C SER A 100 -3.27 3.66 -17.75
N ALA A 101 -2.52 4.17 -18.72
CA ALA A 101 -1.40 3.50 -19.38
C ALA A 101 -0.25 3.11 -18.44
N LYS A 102 -0.18 3.69 -17.23
CA LYS A 102 0.85 3.34 -16.24
C LYS A 102 0.53 2.10 -15.42
N ARG A 103 -0.64 1.45 -15.56
CA ARG A 103 -1.05 0.32 -14.70
C ARG A 103 -0.73 -1.02 -15.37
N THR A 104 0.22 -1.77 -14.82
CA THR A 104 0.82 -2.99 -15.40
C THR A 104 0.38 -4.28 -14.72
N GLY A 105 -0.47 -4.20 -13.68
CA GLY A 105 -0.86 -5.35 -12.85
C GLY A 105 0.23 -5.80 -11.85
N ALA A 106 1.30 -5.01 -11.69
CA ALA A 106 2.40 -5.31 -10.77
C ALA A 106 1.97 -5.46 -9.30
N GLN A 107 0.89 -4.80 -8.86
CA GLN A 107 0.33 -4.93 -7.51
C GLN A 107 -0.08 -6.37 -7.18
N GLY A 108 -0.72 -7.08 -8.12
CA GLY A 108 -1.08 -8.49 -7.94
C GLY A 108 0.15 -9.38 -7.79
N LYS A 109 1.16 -9.16 -8.65
CA LYS A 109 2.44 -9.88 -8.58
C LYS A 109 3.18 -9.62 -7.26
N LYS A 110 3.14 -8.39 -6.74
CA LYS A 110 3.79 -8.06 -5.47
C LYS A 110 3.16 -8.84 -4.31
N ARG A 111 1.82 -8.85 -4.23
CA ARG A 111 1.13 -9.66 -3.22
C ARG A 111 1.49 -11.14 -3.35
N ASP A 112 1.53 -11.63 -4.58
CA ASP A 112 1.82 -13.01 -4.88
C ASP A 112 3.19 -13.45 -4.33
N LEU A 113 4.22 -12.62 -4.54
CA LEU A 113 5.58 -12.83 -4.03
C LEU A 113 5.65 -12.81 -2.50
N GLU A 114 4.89 -11.94 -1.85
CA GLU A 114 4.91 -11.82 -0.38
C GLU A 114 4.26 -13.02 0.31
N GLU A 115 3.22 -13.61 -0.29
CA GLU A 115 2.67 -14.88 0.20
C GLU A 115 3.65 -16.04 -0.02
N GLU A 116 4.37 -16.08 -1.14
CA GLU A 116 5.43 -17.07 -1.36
C GLU A 116 6.58 -16.92 -0.35
N ASN A 117 6.97 -15.69 -0.02
CA ASN A 117 8.00 -15.43 1.00
C ASN A 117 7.54 -15.90 2.39
N ALA A 118 6.29 -15.63 2.78
CA ALA A 118 5.74 -16.13 4.04
C ALA A 118 5.78 -17.66 4.14
N VAL A 119 5.50 -18.37 3.03
CA VAL A 119 5.63 -19.83 2.97
C VAL A 119 7.09 -20.27 3.11
N ARG A 120 8.03 -19.61 2.45
CA ARG A 120 9.47 -19.93 2.58
C ARG A 120 9.99 -19.73 4.01
N GLU A 121 9.60 -18.65 4.67
CA GLU A 121 9.96 -18.39 6.07
C GLU A 121 9.38 -19.46 7.01
N ALA A 122 8.14 -19.90 6.77
CA ALA A 122 7.53 -20.98 7.53
C ALA A 122 8.26 -22.32 7.30
N ILE A 123 8.62 -22.64 6.05
CA ILE A 123 9.41 -23.84 5.72
C ILE A 123 10.74 -23.85 6.48
N GLN A 124 11.43 -22.70 6.58
CA GLN A 124 12.68 -22.62 7.35
C GLN A 124 12.50 -22.96 8.83
N LYS A 125 11.35 -22.58 9.43
CA LYS A 125 11.01 -22.93 10.80
C LYS A 125 10.65 -24.41 10.95
N GLU A 126 9.92 -24.97 9.99
CA GLU A 126 9.62 -26.41 9.94
C GLU A 126 10.91 -27.24 9.82
N ASP A 127 11.82 -26.83 8.92
CA ASP A 127 13.13 -27.47 8.72
C ASP A 127 14.00 -27.42 10.00
N ALA A 128 13.78 -26.41 10.85
CA ALA A 128 14.41 -26.31 12.18
C ALA A 128 13.72 -27.14 13.27
N GLY A 129 12.68 -27.92 12.93
CA GLY A 129 11.92 -28.79 13.83
C GLY A 129 10.77 -28.10 14.58
N ASP A 130 10.46 -26.84 14.29
CA ASP A 130 9.39 -26.07 14.94
C ASP A 130 8.15 -25.97 14.05
N LEU A 131 7.48 -27.11 13.80
CA LEU A 131 6.26 -27.13 13.01
C LEU A 131 5.13 -26.25 13.61
N PRO A 132 4.85 -26.27 14.93
CA PRO A 132 3.84 -25.40 15.51
C PRO A 132 4.13 -23.91 15.31
N GLY A 133 5.38 -23.49 15.52
CA GLY A 133 5.79 -22.09 15.29
C GLY A 133 5.83 -21.72 13.81
N ALA A 134 6.15 -22.67 12.93
CA ALA A 134 6.07 -22.48 11.49
C ALA A 134 4.64 -22.19 11.01
N GLN A 135 3.67 -23.00 11.46
CA GLN A 135 2.26 -22.81 11.10
C GLN A 135 1.71 -21.51 11.69
N ALA A 136 2.03 -21.20 12.96
CA ALA A 136 1.61 -19.95 13.59
C ALA A 136 2.19 -18.71 12.86
N HIS A 137 3.46 -18.78 12.45
CA HIS A 137 4.11 -17.75 11.65
C HIS A 137 3.42 -17.55 10.31
N LEU A 138 3.13 -18.64 9.58
CA LEU A 138 2.47 -18.58 8.29
C LEU A 138 1.09 -17.93 8.40
N ASP A 139 0.25 -18.41 9.33
CA ASP A 139 -1.10 -17.89 9.56
C ASP A 139 -1.07 -16.40 9.91
N GLU A 140 -0.14 -15.97 10.77
CA GLU A 140 -0.01 -14.57 11.15
C GLU A 140 0.48 -13.67 10.00
N ARG A 141 1.46 -14.13 9.21
CA ARG A 141 1.91 -13.39 8.01
C ARG A 141 0.78 -13.26 6.98
N LEU A 142 0.01 -14.31 6.74
CA LEU A 142 -1.11 -14.26 5.79
C LEU A 142 -2.23 -13.32 6.27
N ARG A 143 -2.52 -13.28 7.58
CA ARG A 143 -3.47 -12.32 8.17
C ARG A 143 -2.97 -10.88 8.12
N THR A 144 -1.67 -10.67 8.37
CA THR A 144 -1.04 -9.35 8.24
C THR A 144 -1.17 -8.85 6.82
N LEU A 145 -0.80 -9.69 5.85
CA LEU A 145 -0.92 -9.37 4.45
C LEU A 145 -2.38 -9.04 4.09
N ASP A 146 -3.39 -9.74 4.62
CA ASP A 146 -4.81 -9.41 4.34
C ASP A 146 -5.26 -8.01 4.75
N ARG A 147 -4.52 -7.36 5.66
CA ARG A 147 -4.76 -5.96 6.07
C ARG A 147 -3.95 -4.97 5.23
N GLN A 148 -3.06 -5.46 4.38
CA GLN A 148 -2.17 -4.66 3.54
C GLN A 148 -2.57 -4.71 2.06
N GLU A 149 -2.22 -3.66 1.33
CA GLU A 149 -2.30 -3.60 -0.12
C GLU A 149 -0.93 -3.31 -0.71
N ALA A 150 -0.67 -3.94 -1.86
CA ALA A 150 0.51 -3.59 -2.64
C ALA A 150 0.27 -2.21 -3.25
N ASP A 151 1.08 -1.24 -2.86
CA ASP A 151 0.97 0.10 -3.41
C ASP A 151 2.30 0.80 -3.56
N HIS A 152 2.28 1.87 -4.34
CA HIS A 152 3.47 2.63 -4.66
C HIS A 152 3.98 3.40 -3.45
N ILE A 153 5.27 3.31 -3.17
CA ILE A 153 5.93 4.10 -2.13
C ILE A 153 5.97 5.57 -2.56
N ILE A 154 6.29 5.81 -3.84
CA ILE A 154 6.13 7.11 -4.49
C ILE A 154 4.88 7.02 -5.36
N GLU A 155 3.89 7.87 -5.09
CA GLU A 155 2.61 7.84 -5.79
C GLU A 155 2.77 8.02 -7.31
N LEU A 156 1.93 7.33 -8.08
CA LEU A 156 1.97 7.37 -9.56
C LEU A 156 1.83 8.78 -10.14
N GLN A 157 1.16 9.68 -9.41
CA GLN A 157 0.91 11.07 -9.79
C GLN A 157 2.10 12.00 -9.49
N ILE A 158 3.15 11.48 -8.84
CA ILE A 158 4.39 12.20 -8.49
C ILE A 158 5.63 11.38 -8.87
N ASP A 159 5.66 10.95 -10.14
CA ASP A 159 6.75 10.19 -10.78
C ASP A 159 7.05 8.80 -10.19
N GLY A 160 6.10 8.23 -9.44
CA GLY A 160 6.13 6.81 -9.11
C GLY A 160 6.10 5.96 -10.38
N LYS A 161 7.19 5.23 -10.66
CA LYS A 161 7.18 4.18 -11.69
C LYS A 161 6.30 3.03 -11.22
N ASP A 162 5.50 2.46 -12.11
CA ASP A 162 4.70 1.27 -11.81
C ASP A 162 5.55 0.01 -12.00
N GLU A 163 6.46 -0.21 -11.05
CA GLU A 163 7.38 -1.34 -11.03
C GLU A 163 7.44 -1.97 -9.64
N LEU A 164 7.80 -3.25 -9.57
CA LEU A 164 7.85 -4.00 -8.31
C LEU A 164 8.75 -3.33 -7.26
N ALA A 165 9.81 -2.63 -7.69
CA ALA A 165 10.72 -1.91 -6.78
C ALA A 165 10.07 -0.71 -6.09
N ASN A 166 9.06 -0.09 -6.72
CA ASN A 166 8.28 0.98 -6.11
C ASN A 166 7.06 0.45 -5.36
N LEU A 167 6.80 -0.86 -5.33
CA LEU A 167 5.66 -1.45 -4.62
C LEU A 167 6.05 -2.02 -3.26
N LYS A 168 5.30 -1.63 -2.23
CA LYS A 168 5.36 -2.25 -0.88
C LYS A 168 3.98 -2.72 -0.46
N MET A 169 3.96 -3.73 0.41
CA MET A 169 2.75 -4.06 1.15
C MET A 169 2.61 -3.03 2.28
N ILE A 170 1.58 -2.20 2.18
CA ILE A 170 1.30 -1.09 3.11
C ILE A 170 -0.06 -1.35 3.72
N ASP A 171 -0.25 -1.08 5.02
CA ASP A 171 -1.56 -1.12 5.66
C ASP A 171 -2.61 -0.37 4.80
N ALA A 172 -3.71 -1.05 4.50
CA ALA A 172 -4.70 -0.54 3.55
C ALA A 172 -5.31 0.79 4.01
N THR A 173 -5.58 0.93 5.31
CA THR A 173 -6.16 2.17 5.87
C THR A 173 -5.21 3.34 5.67
N THR A 174 -3.94 3.14 6.03
CA THR A 174 -2.86 4.12 5.83
C THR A 174 -2.70 4.46 4.36
N ASN A 175 -2.70 3.45 3.50
CA ASN A 175 -2.47 3.62 2.08
C ASN A 175 -3.55 4.49 1.41
N HIS A 176 -4.82 4.14 1.61
CA HIS A 176 -5.95 4.90 1.06
C HIS A 176 -6.03 6.31 1.63
N GLY A 177 -5.79 6.45 2.93
CA GLY A 177 -5.78 7.76 3.58
C GLY A 177 -4.68 8.67 3.06
N MET A 178 -3.46 8.16 2.89
CA MET A 178 -2.36 8.93 2.31
C MET A 178 -2.61 9.29 0.84
N GLY A 179 -3.04 8.32 0.04
CA GLY A 179 -3.36 8.55 -1.38
C GLY A 179 -4.48 9.57 -1.56
N GLY A 180 -5.51 9.53 -0.70
CA GLY A 180 -6.58 10.52 -0.66
C GLY A 180 -6.06 11.94 -0.34
N GLN A 181 -5.24 12.06 0.70
CA GLN A 181 -4.65 13.34 1.11
C GLN A 181 -3.78 13.95 0.00
N LEU A 182 -2.89 13.15 -0.61
CA LEU A 182 -2.02 13.59 -1.69
C LEU A 182 -2.82 13.97 -2.93
N ARG A 183 -3.84 13.18 -3.30
CA ARG A 183 -4.72 13.52 -4.42
C ARG A 183 -5.43 14.85 -4.20
N SER A 184 -5.93 15.12 -2.99
CA SER A 184 -6.54 16.42 -2.65
C SER A 184 -5.54 17.57 -2.79
N GLN A 185 -4.30 17.40 -2.35
CA GLN A 185 -3.23 18.38 -2.51
C GLN A 185 -2.89 18.61 -3.99
N ILE A 186 -2.76 17.54 -4.78
CA ILE A 186 -2.48 17.63 -6.22
C ILE A 186 -3.59 18.40 -6.95
N VAL A 187 -4.86 18.08 -6.68
CA VAL A 187 -6.01 18.80 -7.27
C VAL A 187 -5.97 20.29 -6.92
N ALA A 188 -5.71 20.62 -5.66
CA ALA A 188 -5.62 22.00 -5.21
C ALA A 188 -4.42 22.74 -5.86
N ALA A 189 -3.29 22.07 -6.08
CA ALA A 189 -2.13 22.63 -6.75
C ALA A 189 -2.34 22.82 -8.25
N THR A 190 -3.00 21.86 -8.94
CA THR A 190 -3.34 22.00 -10.36
C THR A 190 -4.29 23.15 -10.61
N ASN A 191 -5.25 23.39 -9.71
CA ASN A 191 -6.14 24.55 -9.78
C ASN A 191 -5.41 25.89 -9.60
N GLN A 192 -4.21 25.85 -9.00
CA GLN A 192 -3.33 27.02 -8.82
C GLN A 192 -2.23 27.10 -9.89
N GLY A 193 -2.26 26.21 -10.91
CA GLY A 193 -1.36 26.28 -12.05
C GLY A 193 -0.23 25.24 -12.08
N MET A 194 -0.22 24.23 -11.19
CA MET A 194 0.72 23.11 -11.30
C MET A 194 0.56 22.37 -12.63
N GLN A 195 1.65 22.21 -13.38
CA GLN A 195 1.68 21.55 -14.68
C GLN A 195 2.51 20.27 -14.65
N PRO A 196 2.20 19.26 -15.50
CA PRO A 196 3.03 18.07 -15.62
C PRO A 196 4.50 18.43 -15.89
N GLY A 197 5.42 17.78 -15.16
CA GLY A 197 6.85 18.06 -15.18
C GLY A 197 7.34 19.01 -14.09
N ASP A 198 6.44 19.77 -13.45
CA ASP A 198 6.76 20.59 -12.29
C ASP A 198 7.36 19.73 -11.16
N LEU A 199 8.40 20.26 -10.52
CA LEU A 199 9.02 19.63 -9.36
C LEU A 199 8.10 19.77 -8.14
N VAL A 200 8.12 18.73 -7.31
CA VAL A 200 7.29 18.64 -6.12
C VAL A 200 8.17 18.31 -4.91
N GLU A 201 7.76 18.83 -3.76
CA GLU A 201 8.36 18.61 -2.45
C GLU A 201 7.27 18.17 -1.47
N ILE A 202 7.53 17.13 -0.68
CA ILE A 202 6.60 16.64 0.34
C ILE A 202 7.04 17.14 1.71
N VAL A 203 6.15 17.87 2.39
CA VAL A 203 6.36 18.38 3.75
C VAL A 203 5.38 17.72 4.71
N GLU A 204 5.92 17.16 5.78
CA GLU A 204 5.11 16.61 6.86
C GLU A 204 4.68 17.72 7.82
N VAL A 205 3.39 17.76 8.12
CA VAL A 205 2.82 18.69 9.09
C VAL A 205 2.83 18.02 10.47
N PRO A 206 3.37 18.68 11.51
CA PRO A 206 3.37 18.12 12.86
C PRO A 206 1.98 17.74 13.40
N GLY A 207 1.94 16.71 14.24
CA GLY A 207 0.75 16.25 14.96
C GLY A 207 0.02 15.09 14.28
N THR A 208 -1.23 14.85 14.68
CA THR A 208 -2.07 13.77 14.13
C THR A 208 -3.50 14.29 13.97
N LEU A 209 -4.10 14.05 12.80
CA LEU A 209 -5.51 14.30 12.54
C LEU A 209 -6.36 13.29 13.32
N ARG A 210 -7.34 13.75 14.08
CA ARG A 210 -8.23 12.86 14.85
C ARG A 210 -9.43 12.44 14.02
N ASN A 211 -9.94 11.23 14.28
CA ASN A 211 -11.26 10.86 13.78
C ASN A 211 -12.29 11.86 14.35
N ARG A 212 -13.02 12.55 13.47
CA ARG A 212 -14.19 13.35 13.86
C ARG A 212 -15.45 12.52 13.68
#